data_AF-A0A316WCY0-F1
#
_entry.id   AF-A0A316WCY0-F1
#
_cell.length_a   1.000
_cell.length_b   1.000
_cell.length_c   1.000
_cell.angle_alpha   90.00
_cell.angle_beta   90.00
_cell.angle_gamma   90.00
#
_symmetry.space_group_name_H-M   'P 1'
#
loop_
_entity.id
_entity.type
_entity.pdbx_description
1 polymer ?
#
loop_
_entity_poly.entity_id
_entity_poly.type
_entity_poly.pdbx_seq_one_letter_code
_entity_poly.pdbx_strand_id
1 'polypeptide(L)'
;SWGFDPRIEAAAQVGHKDFYGPASFDKGHMVRREDPGWGDSDAVARQAEDATFVYTNAVPQVAQLNQRSWLSLEDYVLQNARSEGFRISVFTGPVFRDDDPLYQGVQVPLEFWKVVAMIDADSGELGVSAYLLGQEGMMPSEGFRYG
;
A
#
# COMPACT_ATOMS: atom_id res chain seq x y z
N SER A 1 10.99 -0.11 -12.12
CA SER A 1 10.63 -1.55 -12.03
C SER A 1 10.75 -1.99 -10.58
N TRP A 2 10.02 -3.01 -10.14
CA TRP A 2 10.10 -3.50 -8.76
C TRP A 2 11.45 -4.15 -8.44
N GLY A 3 11.97 -3.92 -7.24
CA GLY A 3 13.24 -4.49 -6.77
C GLY A 3 13.26 -4.82 -5.28
N PHE A 4 14.32 -5.51 -4.87
CA PHE A 4 14.63 -5.69 -3.45
C PHE A 4 15.13 -4.36 -2.87
N ASP A 5 14.73 -4.08 -1.64
CA ASP A 5 15.29 -2.98 -0.86
C ASP A 5 16.71 -3.37 -0.42
N PRO A 6 17.77 -2.65 -0.85
CA PRO A 6 19.14 -3.00 -0.51
C PRO A 6 19.48 -2.77 0.96
N ARG A 7 18.60 -2.10 1.73
CA ARG A 7 18.79 -1.84 3.16
C ARG A 7 18.38 -3.03 4.03
N ILE A 8 17.63 -3.97 3.47
CA ILE A 8 17.08 -5.14 4.16
C ILE A 8 17.64 -6.39 3.48
N GLU A 9 17.95 -7.43 4.28
CA GLU A 9 18.40 -8.70 3.75
C GLU A 9 17.40 -9.28 2.74
N ALA A 10 17.89 -9.77 1.60
CA ALA A 10 17.03 -10.29 0.54
C ALA A 10 16.17 -11.47 1.01
N ALA A 11 16.68 -12.30 1.93
CA ALA A 11 15.97 -13.43 2.50
C ALA A 11 14.80 -13.03 3.42
N ALA A 12 14.76 -11.77 3.88
CA ALA A 12 13.64 -11.22 4.67
C ALA A 12 12.57 -10.55 3.78
N GLN A 13 12.74 -10.62 2.46
CA GLN A 13 11.85 -9.99 1.49
C GLN A 13 11.29 -11.04 0.53
N VAL A 14 10.03 -10.84 0.14
CA VAL A 14 9.35 -11.73 -0.80
C VAL A 14 9.28 -11.07 -2.17
N GLY A 15 10.00 -11.63 -3.14
CA GLY A 15 10.15 -11.07 -4.47
C GLY A 15 9.13 -11.58 -5.51
N HIS A 16 9.20 -11.03 -6.71
CA HIS A 16 8.35 -11.47 -7.82
C HIS A 16 8.59 -12.92 -8.24
N LYS A 17 9.84 -13.36 -8.33
CA LYS A 17 10.12 -14.74 -8.74
C LYS A 17 9.49 -15.78 -7.80
N ASP A 18 9.47 -15.48 -6.50
CA ASP A 18 9.14 -16.45 -5.46
C ASP A 18 7.66 -16.41 -5.05
N PHE A 19 6.96 -15.29 -5.24
CA PHE A 19 5.57 -15.13 -4.76
C PHE A 19 4.66 -14.28 -5.66
N TYR A 20 5.09 -13.08 -6.09
CA TYR A 20 4.23 -12.19 -6.91
C TYR A 20 4.26 -12.52 -8.42
N GLY A 21 4.96 -13.57 -8.81
CA GLY A 21 5.10 -14.08 -10.17
C GLY A 21 3.84 -14.75 -10.65
N PRO A 22 3.21 -15.60 -9.81
CA PRO A 22 1.80 -15.94 -9.90
C PRO A 22 0.89 -14.70 -9.94
N ALA A 23 -0.12 -14.71 -10.80
CA ALA A 23 -1.06 -13.60 -10.99
C ALA A 23 -2.12 -13.46 -9.86
N SER A 24 -1.97 -14.19 -8.76
CA SER A 24 -2.95 -14.20 -7.66
C SER A 24 -2.94 -12.91 -6.84
N PHE A 25 -1.79 -12.23 -6.76
CA PHE A 25 -1.62 -11.00 -5.97
C PHE A 25 -0.88 -9.92 -6.75
N ASP A 26 -1.42 -8.72 -6.66
CA ASP A 26 -0.69 -7.50 -7.00
C ASP A 26 0.30 -7.16 -5.88
N LYS A 27 1.32 -6.39 -6.26
CA LYS A 27 2.25 -5.75 -5.32
C LYS A 27 1.57 -4.47 -4.81
N GLY A 28 0.66 -4.62 -3.86
CA GLY A 28 -0.10 -3.52 -3.29
C GLY A 28 0.83 -2.53 -2.58
N HIS A 29 0.91 -1.30 -3.06
CA HIS A 29 1.78 -0.26 -2.49
C HIS A 29 1.24 0.19 -1.13
N MET A 30 2.10 0.29 -0.11
CA MET A 30 1.73 0.93 1.16
C MET A 30 1.89 2.46 1.10
N VAL A 31 3.01 2.92 0.54
CA VAL A 31 3.18 4.28 0.03
C VAL A 31 2.91 4.26 -1.47
N ARG A 32 1.85 4.94 -1.90
CA ARG A 32 1.47 5.02 -3.32
C ARG A 32 2.52 5.78 -4.11
N ARG A 33 2.74 5.37 -5.36
CA ARG A 33 3.74 5.94 -6.26
C ARG A 33 3.76 7.46 -6.28
N GLU A 34 2.59 8.10 -6.45
CA GLU A 34 2.52 9.55 -6.67
C GLU A 34 2.64 10.37 -5.38
N ASP A 35 2.48 9.76 -4.21
CA ASP A 35 2.47 10.47 -2.92
C ASP A 35 3.80 11.22 -2.67
N PRO A 36 4.98 10.61 -2.90
CA PRO A 36 6.25 11.31 -2.79
C PRO A 36 6.68 12.01 -4.09
N GLY A 37 5.85 12.00 -5.15
CA GLY A 37 6.18 12.51 -6.50
C GLY A 37 6.22 14.03 -6.63
N TRP A 38 6.93 14.72 -5.73
CA TRP A 38 7.07 16.17 -5.68
C TRP A 38 8.52 16.58 -5.38
N GLY A 39 8.85 17.85 -5.57
CA GLY A 39 10.18 18.41 -5.31
C GLY A 39 10.55 19.51 -6.29
N ASP A 40 11.78 20.03 -6.18
CA ASP A 40 12.24 21.20 -6.96
C ASP A 40 12.47 20.92 -8.45
N SER A 41 12.45 19.65 -8.88
CA SER A 41 12.59 19.26 -10.29
C SER A 41 11.89 17.94 -10.59
N ASP A 42 11.53 17.72 -11.86
CA ASP A 42 10.99 16.46 -12.36
C ASP A 42 11.89 15.26 -12.04
N ALA A 43 13.21 15.46 -12.01
CA ALA A 43 14.17 14.40 -11.69
C ALA A 43 14.04 13.95 -10.23
N VAL A 44 13.87 14.91 -9.31
CA VAL A 44 13.66 14.63 -7.87
C VAL A 44 12.32 13.94 -7.66
N ALA A 45 11.25 14.45 -8.28
CA ALA A 45 9.92 13.85 -8.19
C ALA A 45 9.92 12.40 -8.69
N ARG A 46 10.51 12.14 -9.87
CA ARG A 46 10.61 10.78 -10.43
C ARG A 46 11.46 9.85 -9.56
N GLN A 47 12.57 10.33 -9.02
CA GLN A 47 13.40 9.54 -8.10
C GLN A 47 12.59 9.11 -6.87
N ALA A 48 11.76 10.00 -6.34
CA ALA A 48 10.91 9.74 -5.19
C ALA A 48 9.79 8.75 -5.51
N GLU A 49 9.15 8.86 -6.69
CA GLU A 49 8.20 7.86 -7.19
C GLU A 49 8.87 6.48 -7.35
N ASP A 50 10.05 6.43 -7.97
CA ASP A 50 10.80 5.19 -8.20
C ASP A 50 11.20 4.51 -6.89
N ALA A 51 11.47 5.28 -5.83
CA ALA A 51 11.78 4.76 -4.50
C ALA A 51 10.62 3.98 -3.85
N THR A 52 9.38 4.12 -4.37
CA THR A 52 8.23 3.34 -3.89
C THR A 52 8.20 1.91 -4.43
N PHE A 53 8.97 1.60 -5.48
CA PHE A 53 8.99 0.30 -6.16
C PHE A 53 9.96 -0.70 -5.52
N VAL A 54 9.88 -0.87 -4.19
CA VAL A 54 10.66 -1.86 -3.43
C VAL A 54 9.74 -2.85 -2.73
N TYR A 55 10.11 -4.14 -2.65
CA TYR A 55 9.24 -5.17 -2.05
C TYR A 55 8.91 -4.91 -0.58
N THR A 56 9.73 -4.15 0.15
CA THR A 56 9.44 -3.70 1.53
C THR A 56 8.27 -2.71 1.62
N ASN A 57 7.88 -2.09 0.50
CA ASN A 57 6.71 -1.23 0.37
C ASN A 57 5.50 -1.97 -0.26
N ALA A 58 5.61 -3.28 -0.51
CA ALA A 58 4.57 -4.07 -1.13
C ALA A 58 3.98 -5.08 -0.15
N VAL A 59 2.65 -5.19 -0.14
CA VAL A 59 1.92 -6.25 0.56
C VAL A 59 0.99 -6.96 -0.43
N PRO A 60 0.81 -8.29 -0.32
CA PRO A 60 -0.06 -9.04 -1.23
C PRO A 60 -1.50 -8.54 -1.18
N GLN A 61 -1.97 -7.95 -2.28
CA GLN A 61 -3.35 -7.49 -2.43
C GLN A 61 -3.97 -8.15 -3.66
N VAL A 62 -5.19 -8.65 -3.53
CA VAL A 62 -5.97 -9.14 -4.67
C VAL A 62 -6.30 -7.96 -5.60
N ALA A 63 -6.29 -8.22 -6.91
CA ALA A 63 -6.47 -7.19 -7.92
C ALA A 63 -7.76 -6.38 -7.72
N GLN A 64 -8.84 -7.01 -7.25
CA GLN A 64 -10.11 -6.33 -6.99
C GLN A 64 -10.00 -5.30 -5.85
N LEU A 65 -9.21 -5.56 -4.81
CA LEU A 65 -8.96 -4.59 -3.76
C LEU A 65 -8.02 -3.49 -4.28
N ASN A 66 -6.83 -3.88 -4.76
CA ASN A 66 -5.75 -2.98 -5.14
C ASN A 66 -6.18 -1.99 -6.24
N GLN A 67 -6.84 -2.48 -7.30
CA GLN A 67 -7.15 -1.68 -8.49
C GLN A 67 -8.52 -1.00 -8.43
N ARG A 68 -9.29 -1.19 -7.36
CA ARG A 68 -10.62 -0.56 -7.20
C ARG A 68 -10.76 0.13 -5.86
N SER A 69 -11.20 -0.58 -4.82
CA SER A 69 -11.59 0.06 -3.55
C SER A 69 -10.42 0.76 -2.88
N TRP A 70 -9.24 0.15 -2.92
CA TRP A 70 -8.03 0.75 -2.37
C TRP A 70 -7.60 1.98 -3.19
N LEU A 71 -7.49 1.84 -4.51
CA LEU A 71 -7.18 2.94 -5.42
C LEU A 71 -8.16 4.12 -5.29
N SER A 72 -9.46 3.85 -5.18
CA SER A 72 -10.49 4.89 -5.03
C SER A 72 -10.34 5.67 -3.72
N LEU A 73 -9.93 5.01 -2.63
CA LEU A 73 -9.63 5.69 -1.37
C LEU A 73 -8.39 6.58 -1.53
N GLU A 74 -7.35 6.06 -2.18
CA GLU A 74 -6.12 6.82 -2.41
C GLU A 74 -6.33 8.04 -3.29
N ASP A 75 -7.11 7.90 -4.36
CA ASP A 75 -7.46 9.00 -5.25
C ASP A 75 -8.29 10.07 -4.51
N TYR A 76 -9.24 9.68 -3.66
CA TYR A 76 -10.01 10.62 -2.83
C TYR A 76 -9.11 11.45 -1.90
N VAL A 77 -8.18 10.78 -1.21
CA VAL A 77 -7.24 11.45 -0.28
C VAL A 77 -6.33 12.42 -1.04
N LEU A 78 -5.75 11.98 -2.16
CA LEU A 78 -4.83 12.80 -2.93
C LEU A 78 -5.53 13.98 -3.61
N GLN A 79 -6.72 13.78 -4.17
CA GLN A 79 -7.49 14.84 -4.81
C GLN A 79 -7.89 15.92 -3.80
N ASN A 80 -8.33 15.54 -2.60
CA ASN A 80 -8.66 16.52 -1.55
C ASN A 80 -7.43 17.32 -1.13
N ALA A 81 -6.28 16.67 -0.91
CA ALA A 81 -5.05 17.37 -0.55
C ALA A 81 -4.58 18.34 -1.65
N ARG A 82 -4.69 17.94 -2.93
CA ARG A 82 -4.31 18.80 -4.06
C ARG A 82 -5.26 19.99 -4.24
N SER A 83 -6.57 19.76 -4.18
CA SER A 83 -7.59 20.79 -4.42
C SER A 83 -7.56 21.89 -3.36
N GLU A 84 -7.32 21.52 -2.11
CA GLU A 84 -7.38 22.42 -0.96
C GLU A 84 -5.99 22.97 -0.56
N GLY A 85 -4.92 22.47 -1.18
CA GLY A 85 -3.56 22.99 -1.01
C GLY A 85 -2.93 22.76 0.37
N PHE A 86 -3.48 21.86 1.19
CA PHE A 86 -2.94 21.54 2.52
C PHE A 86 -2.00 20.33 2.50
N ARG A 87 -1.14 20.27 3.51
CA ARG A 87 -0.22 19.14 3.72
C ARG A 87 -0.93 18.06 4.52
N ILE A 88 -0.77 16.81 4.08
CA ILE A 88 -1.26 15.63 4.79
C ILE A 88 -0.12 14.73 5.21
N SER A 89 -0.34 13.98 6.29
CA SER A 89 0.45 12.81 6.64
C SER A 89 -0.42 11.57 6.44
N VAL A 90 0.05 10.64 5.62
CA VAL A 90 -0.65 9.37 5.36
C VAL A 90 0.15 8.24 5.96
N PHE A 91 -0.51 7.41 6.74
CA PHE A 91 0.02 6.18 7.30
C PHE A 91 -0.79 5.03 6.75
N THR A 92 -0.11 3.97 6.34
CA THR A 92 -0.73 2.81 5.70
C THR A 92 -0.07 1.55 6.24
N GLY A 93 -0.85 0.50 6.43
CA GLY A 93 -0.28 -0.83 6.67
C GLY A 93 -1.30 -1.95 6.58
N PRO A 94 -0.84 -3.21 6.54
CA PRO A 94 -1.69 -4.36 6.76
C PRO A 94 -2.05 -4.49 8.25
N VAL A 95 -3.13 -5.22 8.51
CA VAL A 95 -3.40 -5.84 9.81
C VAL A 95 -2.89 -7.27 9.72
N PHE A 96 -1.84 -7.61 10.47
CA PHE A 96 -1.39 -8.98 10.62
C PHE A 96 -2.11 -9.62 11.80
N ARG A 97 -2.89 -10.66 11.52
CA ARG A 97 -3.58 -11.48 12.50
C ARG A 97 -2.95 -12.87 12.54
N ASP A 98 -3.05 -13.53 13.69
CA ASP A 98 -2.51 -14.88 13.87
C ASP A 98 -3.20 -15.91 12.94
N ASP A 99 -4.43 -15.63 12.52
CA ASP A 99 -5.27 -16.47 11.65
C ASP A 99 -5.24 -16.06 10.17
N ASP A 100 -4.39 -15.09 9.78
CA ASP A 100 -4.20 -14.74 8.38
C ASP A 100 -3.70 -15.96 7.59
N PRO A 101 -4.28 -16.24 6.41
CA PRO A 101 -4.03 -17.49 5.71
C PRO A 101 -2.64 -17.51 5.07
N LEU A 102 -2.05 -18.71 5.00
CA LEU A 102 -0.77 -18.91 4.33
C LEU A 102 -1.00 -19.22 2.85
N TYR A 103 -0.37 -18.43 1.98
CA TYR A 103 -0.28 -18.69 0.54
C TYR A 103 1.17 -18.90 0.14
N GLN A 104 1.51 -20.08 -0.38
CA GLN A 104 2.88 -20.43 -0.77
C GLN A 104 3.93 -20.16 0.32
N GLY A 105 3.56 -20.32 1.59
CA GLY A 105 4.44 -20.12 2.74
C GLY A 105 4.56 -18.66 3.23
N VAL A 106 3.83 -17.73 2.61
CA VAL A 106 3.74 -16.32 3.02
C VAL A 106 2.39 -16.07 3.69
N GLN A 107 2.39 -15.43 4.86
CA GLN A 107 1.17 -15.00 5.52
C GLN A 107 0.58 -13.80 4.78
N VAL A 108 -0.64 -13.94 4.29
CA VAL A 108 -1.31 -12.91 3.49
C VAL A 108 -2.35 -12.21 4.36
N PRO A 109 -2.18 -10.91 4.67
CA PRO A 109 -3.11 -10.19 5.52
C PRO A 109 -4.47 -10.05 4.87
N LEU A 110 -5.54 -10.21 5.63
CA LEU A 110 -6.91 -10.06 5.13
C LEU A 110 -7.42 -8.62 5.16
N GLU A 111 -6.79 -7.73 5.92
CA GLU A 111 -7.22 -6.35 6.10
C GLU A 111 -6.06 -5.36 6.03
N PHE A 112 -6.39 -4.13 5.63
CA PHE A 112 -5.45 -3.03 5.47
C PHE A 112 -6.05 -1.77 6.07
N TRP A 113 -5.24 -1.03 6.82
CA TRP A 113 -5.61 0.23 7.42
C TRP A 113 -4.93 1.40 6.70
N LYS A 114 -5.60 2.55 6.68
CA LYS A 114 -5.03 3.82 6.25
C LYS A 114 -5.50 4.93 7.20
N VAL A 115 -4.58 5.75 7.67
CA VAL A 115 -4.84 6.92 8.52
C VAL A 115 -4.33 8.16 7.80
N VAL A 116 -5.18 9.17 7.67
CA VAL A 116 -4.85 10.45 7.07
C VAL A 116 -4.99 11.52 8.14
N ALA A 117 -3.90 12.22 8.41
CA ALA A 117 -3.86 13.34 9.35
C ALA A 117 -3.54 14.63 8.61
N MET A 118 -4.25 15.71 8.97
CA MET A 118 -4.11 17.03 8.37
C MET A 118 -4.41 18.12 9.39
N ILE A 119 -3.97 19.34 9.12
CA ILE A 119 -4.50 20.53 9.79
C ILE A 119 -5.63 21.04 8.90
N ASP A 120 -6.83 21.11 9.47
CA ASP A 120 -8.01 21.63 8.78
C ASP A 120 -7.83 23.12 8.47
N ALA A 121 -8.09 23.51 7.23
CA ALA A 121 -7.78 24.86 6.75
C ALA A 121 -8.71 25.94 7.36
N ASP A 122 -9.95 25.56 7.69
CA ASP A 122 -10.95 26.48 8.22
C ASP A 122 -10.82 26.66 9.72
N SER A 123 -10.67 25.56 10.46
CA SER A 123 -10.60 25.57 11.93
C SER A 123 -9.18 25.72 12.47
N GLY A 124 -8.15 25.36 11.69
CA GLY A 124 -6.76 25.30 12.15
C GLY A 124 -6.46 24.14 13.11
N GLU A 125 -7.41 23.24 13.31
CA GLU A 125 -7.30 22.10 14.24
C GLU A 125 -6.82 20.82 13.54
N LEU A 126 -6.36 19.85 14.34
CA LEU A 126 -5.98 18.53 13.83
C LEU A 126 -7.23 17.75 13.38
N GLY A 127 -7.29 17.44 12.08
CA GLY A 127 -8.25 16.51 11.48
C GLY A 127 -7.62 15.15 11.22
N VAL A 128 -8.33 14.07 11.57
CA VAL A 128 -7.89 12.69 11.31
C VAL A 128 -9.05 11.86 10.75
N SER A 129 -8.79 11.13 9.67
CA SER A 129 -9.68 10.07 9.17
C SER A 129 -8.94 8.74 9.12
N ALA A 130 -9.65 7.65 9.39
CA ALA A 130 -9.11 6.30 9.41
C ALA A 130 -10.03 5.35 8.66
N TYR A 131 -9.45 4.44 7.90
CA TYR A 131 -10.14 3.48 7.04
C TYR A 131 -9.58 2.08 7.29
N LEU A 132 -10.46 1.09 7.21
CA LEU A 132 -10.12 -0.33 7.24
C LEU A 132 -10.81 -1.00 6.05
N LEU A 133 -10.05 -1.70 5.21
CA LEU A 133 -10.54 -2.36 4.01
C LEU A 133 -10.06 -3.82 4.01
N GLY A 134 -10.96 -4.75 3.74
CA GLY A 134 -10.68 -6.18 3.72
C GLY A 134 -10.63 -6.77 2.30
N GLN A 135 -9.95 -7.91 2.16
CA GLN A 135 -9.91 -8.71 0.94
C GLN A 135 -10.43 -10.14 1.05
N GLU A 136 -10.91 -10.56 2.23
CA GLU A 136 -11.34 -11.93 2.51
C GLU A 136 -12.29 -12.52 1.44
N GLY A 137 -13.38 -11.82 1.09
CA GLY A 137 -14.34 -12.28 0.08
C GLY A 137 -13.84 -12.24 -1.38
N MET A 138 -12.60 -11.81 -1.61
CA MET A 138 -11.96 -11.67 -2.92
C MET A 138 -10.73 -12.56 -3.06
N MET A 139 -10.39 -13.33 -2.02
CA MET A 139 -9.23 -14.21 -2.00
C MET A 139 -9.39 -15.38 -3.00
N PRO A 140 -8.32 -15.77 -3.71
CA PRO A 140 -8.34 -17.00 -4.50
C PRO A 140 -8.72 -18.20 -3.62
N SER A 141 -9.54 -19.12 -4.12
CA SER A 141 -9.91 -20.33 -3.35
C SER A 141 -8.81 -21.40 -3.37
N GLU A 142 -7.95 -21.40 -4.37
CA GLU A 142 -6.88 -22.39 -4.56
C GLU A 142 -5.56 -21.89 -3.95
N GLY A 143 -4.84 -22.76 -3.25
CA GLY A 143 -3.48 -22.50 -2.75
C GLY A 143 -3.37 -21.96 -1.33
N PHE A 144 -4.50 -21.66 -0.67
CA PHE A 144 -4.51 -21.27 0.74
C PHE A 144 -4.57 -22.46 1.68
N ARG A 145 -3.85 -22.33 2.79
CA ARG A 145 -4.04 -23.15 3.99
C ARG A 145 -4.60 -22.25 5.08
N TYR A 146 -5.82 -22.55 5.48
CA TYR A 146 -6.42 -22.00 6.70
C TYR A 146 -5.89 -22.85 7.86
N GLY A 147 -5.12 -22.22 8.76
CA GLY A 147 -4.53 -22.86 9.93
C GLY A 147 -5.54 -23.20 11.01
#